data_AF-A0A842WW35-F1
#
_entry.id   AF-A0A842WW35-F1
#
_cell.length_a   1.000
_cell.length_b   1.000
_cell.length_c   1.000
_cell.angle_alpha   90.00
_cell.angle_beta   90.00
_cell.angle_gamma   90.00
#
_symmetry.space_group_name_H-M   'P 1'
#
loop_
_entity.id
_entity.type
_entity.pdbx_description
1 polymer ?
#
loop_
_entity_poly.entity_id
_entity_poly.type
_entity_poly.pdbx_seq_one_letter_code
_entity_poly.pdbx_strand_id
1 'polypeptide(L)'
;MSQTEIPRSALIVLDCLKENGPMPPKDISQKANIPLRTVSFALRKLVGWKICKKIPNLADMRRPLYHVDREKMRAVFMKYGRVLT
;
A
#
# COMPACT_ATOMS: atom_id res chain seq x y z
N MET A 1 0.72 -0.25 22.33
CA MET A 1 0.98 0.06 20.91
C MET A 1 0.15 1.28 20.55
N SER A 2 0.80 2.39 20.21
CA SER A 2 0.11 3.66 19.93
C SER A 2 -0.92 3.50 18.82
N GLN A 3 -2.15 3.88 19.14
CA GLN A 3 -3.36 3.79 18.33
C GLN A 3 -3.23 4.76 17.15
N THR A 4 -2.41 4.42 16.16
CA THR A 4 -2.25 5.21 14.94
C THR A 4 -3.27 4.72 13.94
N GLU A 5 -4.32 5.51 13.78
CA GLU A 5 -5.33 5.32 12.74
C GLU A 5 -4.63 5.25 11.37
N ILE A 6 -5.01 4.28 10.56
CA ILE A 6 -4.48 4.15 9.21
C ILE A 6 -5.15 5.22 8.34
N PRO A 7 -4.38 6.13 7.72
CA PRO A 7 -4.96 7.16 6.86
C PRO A 7 -5.78 6.54 5.72
N ARG A 8 -6.85 7.22 5.31
CA ARG A 8 -7.70 6.76 4.19
C ARG A 8 -6.90 6.52 2.91
N SER A 9 -5.92 7.37 2.61
CA SER A 9 -5.02 7.18 1.47
C SER A 9 -4.18 5.90 1.56
N ALA A 10 -3.81 5.47 2.76
CA ALA A 10 -3.10 4.21 2.96
C ALA A 10 -4.02 2.98 2.80
N LEU A 11 -5.29 3.09 3.20
CA LEU A 11 -6.28 2.05 2.92
C LEU A 11 -6.53 1.88 1.42
N ILE A 12 -6.65 2.98 0.66
CA ILE A 12 -6.84 2.93 -0.79
C ILE A 12 -5.62 2.30 -1.48
N VAL A 13 -4.41 2.71 -1.10
CA VAL A 13 -3.17 2.10 -1.62
C VAL A 13 -3.11 0.61 -1.30
N LEU A 14 -3.53 0.20 -0.10
CA LEU A 14 -3.56 -1.20 0.31
C LEU A 14 -4.55 -2.03 -0.51
N ASP A 15 -5.75 -1.50 -0.80
CA ASP A 15 -6.74 -2.20 -1.63
C ASP A 15 -6.30 -2.27 -3.10
N CYS A 16 -5.69 -1.20 -3.64
CA CYS A 16 -5.09 -1.21 -4.97
C CYS A 16 -4.03 -2.32 -5.13
N LEU A 17 -3.14 -2.47 -4.14
CA LEU A 17 -2.12 -3.52 -4.11
C LEU A 17 -2.71 -4.92 -3.93
N LYS A 18 -3.84 -5.05 -3.23
CA LYS A 18 -4.55 -6.33 -3.06
C LYS A 18 -5.11 -6.82 -4.40
N GLU A 19 -5.75 -5.94 -5.17
CA GLU A 19 -6.45 -6.31 -6.40
C GLU A 19 -5.50 -6.56 -7.57
N ASN A 20 -4.41 -5.81 -7.64
CA ASN A 20 -3.52 -5.80 -8.80
C ASN A 20 -2.16 -6.47 -8.52
N GLY A 21 -1.87 -6.84 -7.28
CA GLY A 21 -0.59 -7.42 -6.89
C GLY A 21 0.54 -6.40 -6.72
N PRO A 22 1.80 -6.87 -6.67
CA PRO A 22 2.95 -6.02 -6.38
C PRO A 22 3.25 -5.06 -7.52
N MET A 23 3.38 -3.77 -7.19
CA MET A 23 3.58 -2.73 -8.20
C MET A 23 4.41 -1.56 -7.68
N PRO A 24 5.00 -0.76 -8.59
CA PRO A 24 5.78 0.40 -8.20
C PRO A 24 4.88 1.61 -7.85
N PRO A 25 5.40 2.61 -7.11
CA PRO A 25 4.61 3.76 -6.65
C PRO A 25 3.91 4.56 -7.76
N LYS A 26 4.53 4.66 -8.94
CA LYS A 26 3.95 5.37 -10.09
C LYS A 26 2.68 4.69 -10.59
N ASP A 27 2.68 3.37 -10.62
CA ASP A 27 1.57 2.58 -11.17
C ASP A 27 0.40 2.57 -10.17
N ILE A 28 0.71 2.50 -8.86
CA ILE A 28 -0.28 2.70 -7.79
C ILE A 28 -0.93 4.08 -7.91
N SER A 29 -0.13 5.12 -8.14
CA SER A 29 -0.63 6.50 -8.29
C SER A 29 -1.62 6.63 -9.44
N GLN A 30 -1.32 6.02 -10.58
CA GLN A 30 -2.21 6.03 -11.75
C GLN A 30 -3.47 5.19 -11.51
N LYS A 31 -3.35 3.97 -10.98
CA LYS A 31 -4.49 3.07 -10.75
C LYS A 31 -5.44 3.55 -9.66
N ALA A 32 -4.90 4.07 -8.56
CA ALA A 32 -5.70 4.58 -7.45
C ALA A 32 -6.18 6.01 -7.66
N ASN A 33 -5.76 6.69 -8.75
CA ASN A 33 -6.01 8.11 -9.00
C ASN A 33 -5.62 9.02 -7.81
N ILE A 34 -4.45 8.74 -7.20
CA ILE A 34 -3.90 9.48 -6.05
C ILE A 34 -2.55 10.09 -6.43
N PRO A 35 -2.22 11.32 -6.00
CA PRO A 35 -0.92 11.91 -6.26
C PRO A 35 0.25 11.04 -5.76
N LEU A 36 1.31 10.93 -6.56
CA LEU A 36 2.50 10.11 -6.26
C LEU A 36 3.13 10.42 -4.90
N ARG A 37 3.10 11.69 -4.47
CA ARG A 37 3.60 12.13 -3.15
C ARG A 37 2.77 11.50 -2.02
N THR A 38 1.45 11.46 -2.18
CA THR A 38 0.53 10.84 -1.23
C THR A 38 0.70 9.34 -1.21
N VAL A 39 0.85 8.69 -2.37
CA VAL A 39 1.17 7.25 -2.45
C VAL A 39 2.48 6.94 -1.74
N SER A 40 3.53 7.73 -2.00
CA SER A 40 4.84 7.55 -1.37
C SER A 40 4.79 7.73 0.15
N PHE A 41 3.97 8.68 0.64
CA PHE A 41 3.73 8.84 2.07
C PHE A 41 2.97 7.65 2.67
N ALA A 42 1.90 7.19 2.02
CA ALA A 42 1.14 6.01 2.43
C ALA A 42 2.01 4.75 2.48
N LEU A 43 2.78 4.48 1.43
CA LEU A 43 3.69 3.33 1.36
C LEU A 43 4.74 3.36 2.48
N ARG A 44 5.33 4.53 2.78
CA ARG A 44 6.26 4.67 3.91
C ARG A 44 5.62 4.27 5.24
N LYS A 45 4.37 4.66 5.48
CA LYS A 45 3.63 4.27 6.69
C LYS A 45 3.32 2.78 6.71
N LEU A 46 2.80 2.22 5.62
CA LEU A 46 2.47 0.80 5.51
C LEU A 46 3.71 -0.10 5.66
N VAL A 47 4.87 0.33 5.14
CA VAL A 47 6.15 -0.35 5.36
C VAL A 47 6.62 -0.21 6.80
N GLY A 48 6.53 0.98 7.40
CA GLY A 48 6.86 1.18 8.82
C GLY A 48 6.02 0.31 9.76
N TRP A 49 4.75 0.08 9.42
CA TRP A 49 3.85 -0.84 10.13
C TRP A 49 4.00 -2.31 9.74
N LYS A 50 4.95 -2.63 8.86
CA LYS A 50 5.21 -3.99 8.35
C LYS A 50 4.01 -4.64 7.67
N ILE A 51 3.05 -3.85 7.17
CA ILE A 51 1.89 -4.32 6.37
C ILE A 51 2.31 -4.49 4.90
N CYS A 52 3.22 -3.64 4.44
CA CYS A 52 3.83 -3.75 3.11
C CYS A 52 5.33 -4.00 3.22
N LYS A 53 5.90 -4.61 2.19
CA LYS A 53 7.34 -4.81 2.03
C LYS A 53 7.76 -4.28 0.66
N LYS A 54 8.93 -3.65 0.63
CA LYS A 54 9.60 -3.25 -0.61
C LYS A 54 10.38 -4.44 -1.14
N ILE A 55 10.13 -4.85 -2.38
CA ILE A 55 10.87 -5.92 -3.05
C ILE A 55 11.58 -5.35 -4.28
N PRO A 56 12.77 -5.89 -4.65
CA PRO A 56 13.44 -5.50 -5.87
C PRO A 56 12.59 -5.89 -7.08
N ASN A 57 12.58 -5.02 -8.08
CA ASN A 57 12.01 -5.32 -9.39
C ASN A 57 13.14 -5.81 -10.29
N LEU A 58 13.08 -7.07 -10.70
CA LEU A 58 14.12 -7.67 -11.55
C LEU A 58 14.09 -7.14 -12.99
N ALA A 59 12.95 -6.61 -13.45
CA ALA A 59 12.83 -6.00 -14.78
C ALA A 59 13.39 -4.57 -14.81
N ASP A 60 13.26 -3.83 -13.71
CA ASP A 60 13.82 -2.48 -13.55
C ASP A 60 14.13 -2.19 -12.08
N MET A 61 15.40 -2.33 -11.69
CA MET A 61 15.84 -2.12 -10.31
C MET A 61 15.64 -0.68 -9.81
N ARG A 62 15.41 0.30 -10.70
CA ARG A 62 15.11 1.69 -10.31
C ARG A 62 13.66 1.85 -9.83
N ARG A 63 12.78 0.88 -10.14
CA ARG A 63 11.35 0.90 -9.82
C ARG A 63 11.00 -0.24 -8.87
N PRO A 64 11.25 -0.09 -7.57
CA PRO A 64 10.95 -1.14 -6.59
C PRO A 64 9.45 -1.42 -6.53
N LEU A 65 9.08 -2.69 -6.35
CA LEU A 65 7.69 -3.09 -6.17
C LEU A 65 7.35 -3.09 -4.67
N TYR A 66 6.08 -2.83 -4.39
CA TYR A 66 5.54 -2.92 -3.05
C TYR A 66 4.61 -4.13 -2.98
N HIS A 67 4.91 -5.05 -2.08
CA HIS A 67 4.12 -6.27 -1.84
C HIS A 67 3.41 -6.18 -0.50
N VAL A 68 2.16 -6.65 -0.45
CA VAL A 68 1.34 -6.62 0.76
C VAL A 68 1.42 -7.95 1.50
N ASP A 69 1.60 -7.88 2.81
CA ASP A 69 1.42 -9.01 3.71
C ASP A 69 -0.08 -9.30 3.88
N ARG A 70 -0.53 -10.42 3.31
CA ARG A 70 -1.97 -10.75 3.24
C ARG A 70 -2.62 -10.92 4.60
N GLU A 71 -1.90 -11.47 5.58
CA GLU A 71 -2.45 -11.71 6.92
C GLU A 71 -2.70 -10.37 7.63
N LYS A 72 -1.71 -9.49 7.60
CA LYS A 72 -1.83 -8.16 8.21
C LYS A 72 -2.84 -7.28 7.50
N MET A 73 -2.89 -7.37 6.18
CA MET A 73 -3.90 -6.68 5.38
C MET A 73 -5.32 -7.11 5.76
N ARG A 74 -5.54 -8.41 5.97
CA ARG A 74 -6.85 -8.92 6.43
C ARG A 74 -7.22 -8.34 7.80
N ALA A 75 -6.28 -8.31 8.74
CA ALA A 75 -6.49 -7.69 10.05
C ALA A 75 -6.83 -6.19 9.96
N VAL A 76 -6.16 -5.47 9.04
CA VAL A 76 -6.44 -4.05 8.77
C VAL A 76 -7.85 -3.84 8.22
N PHE A 77 -8.25 -4.61 7.20
CA PHE A 77 -9.59 -4.49 6.62
C PHE A 77 -10.70 -4.94 7.57
N MET A 78 -10.44 -5.90 8.47
CA MET A 78 -11.37 -6.26 9.54
C MET A 78 -11.59 -5.10 10.52
N LYS A 79 -10.54 -4.30 10.79
CA LYS A 79 -10.61 -3.19 11.75
C LYS A 79 -11.22 -1.91 11.16
N TYR A 80 -10.87 -1.55 9.93
CA TYR A 80 -11.26 -0.28 9.32
C TYR A 80 -12.35 -0.41 8.25
N GLY A 81 -12.78 -1.63 7.94
CA GLY A 81 -13.68 -1.91 6.83
C GLY A 81 -12.97 -1.84 5.47
N ARG A 82 -13.64 -2.32 4.43
CA ARG A 82 -13.16 -2.19 3.05
C ARG A 82 -13.57 -0.80 2.53
N VAL A 83 -12.59 0.02 2.17
CA VAL A 83 -12.86 1.34 1.58
C VAL A 83 -13.14 1.11 0.09
N LEU A 84 -14.37 0.70 -0.23
CA LEU A 84 -14.87 0.71 -1.60
C LEU A 84 -15.48 2.08 -1.91
N THR A 85 -14.94 2.76 -2.91
CA THR A 85 -15.66 3.68 -3.78
C THR A 85 -14.94 3.70 -5.12
#